data_AF-A0A929G4A0-F1
#
_entry.id   AF-A0A929G4A0-F1
#
_cell.length_a   1.000
_cell.length_b   1.000
_cell.length_c   1.000
_cell.angle_alpha   90.00
_cell.angle_beta   90.00
_cell.angle_gamma   90.00
#
_symmetry.space_group_name_H-M   'P 1'
#
loop_
_entity.id
_entity.type
_entity.pdbx_description
1 polymer ?
#
loop_
_entity_poly.entity_id
_entity_poly.type
_entity_poly.pdbx_seq_one_letter_code
_entity_poly.pdbx_strand_id
1 'polypeptide(L)'
;MIYIPTENELNKQKSLIGEFVIRFEQICALIRLMILEVCYPNYTKLQNNNTETLLEGLTSDPLRKKLEALIYDNFPNDDEMLLLNKKISDKFNKIIPIRNSIAHGSMLMGWKNFKGELSADTFLLKHSKTTKKGIDRNSKIINIKSIEKLIKQINWIDIYYSTLYILIDRNKTKKDKEQYLNRLKKDIDKIGKIELDFDYKINK
;
A
#
# COMPACT_ATOMS: atom_id res chain seq x y z
N MET A 1 -1.55 -39.67 -2.46
CA MET A 1 -2.70 -38.97 -3.06
C MET A 1 -2.23 -37.58 -3.45
N ILE A 2 -2.31 -37.19 -4.72
CA ILE A 2 -1.86 -35.86 -5.18
C ILE A 2 -3.01 -34.89 -4.95
N TYR A 3 -2.79 -33.88 -4.11
CA TYR A 3 -3.76 -32.80 -3.90
C TYR A 3 -3.79 -31.88 -5.12
N ILE A 4 -5.00 -31.52 -5.57
CA ILE A 4 -5.23 -30.58 -6.67
C ILE A 4 -6.16 -29.48 -6.12
N PRO A 5 -5.73 -28.20 -6.14
CA PRO A 5 -6.56 -27.09 -5.70
C PRO A 5 -7.87 -27.01 -6.51
N THR A 6 -8.97 -26.78 -5.81
CA THR A 6 -10.29 -26.56 -6.41
C THR A 6 -10.41 -25.17 -7.02
N GLU A 7 -11.35 -24.99 -7.93
CA GLU A 7 -11.64 -23.68 -8.53
C GLU A 7 -12.00 -22.61 -7.48
N ASN A 8 -12.76 -22.98 -6.45
CA ASN A 8 -13.13 -22.08 -5.35
C ASN A 8 -11.90 -21.58 -4.57
N GLU A 9 -10.93 -22.46 -4.32
CA GLU A 9 -9.68 -22.10 -3.65
C GLU A 9 -8.83 -21.16 -4.51
N LEU A 10 -8.75 -21.41 -5.83
CA LEU A 10 -8.04 -20.54 -6.76
C LEU A 10 -8.72 -19.16 -6.89
N ASN A 11 -10.05 -19.12 -6.90
CA ASN A 11 -10.82 -17.88 -6.93
C ASN A 11 -10.65 -17.07 -5.63
N LYS A 12 -10.56 -17.73 -4.48
CA LYS A 12 -10.20 -17.07 -3.21
C LYS A 12 -8.82 -16.41 -3.29
N GLN A 13 -7.81 -17.09 -3.84
CA GLN A 13 -6.48 -16.49 -4.02
C GLN A 13 -6.52 -15.23 -4.89
N LYS A 14 -7.20 -15.30 -6.04
CA LYS A 14 -7.36 -14.15 -6.95
C LYS A 14 -8.09 -12.99 -6.27
N SER A 15 -9.16 -13.27 -5.53
CA SER A 15 -9.96 -12.26 -4.82
C SER A 15 -9.11 -11.50 -3.79
N LEU A 16 -8.33 -12.21 -2.97
CA LEU A 16 -7.45 -11.58 -1.99
C LEU A 16 -6.38 -10.69 -2.64
N ILE A 17 -5.77 -11.16 -3.74
CA ILE A 17 -4.78 -10.37 -4.48
C ILE A 17 -5.43 -9.11 -5.08
N GLY A 18 -6.62 -9.24 -5.68
CA GLY A 18 -7.38 -8.12 -6.20
C GLY A 18 -7.75 -7.11 -5.12
N GLU A 19 -8.24 -7.58 -3.97
CA GLU A 19 -8.57 -6.73 -2.81
C GLU A 19 -7.35 -5.93 -2.33
N PHE A 20 -6.19 -6.59 -2.19
CA PHE A 20 -4.95 -5.91 -1.80
C PHE A 20 -4.58 -4.77 -2.76
N VAL A 21 -4.67 -5.01 -4.07
CA VAL A 21 -4.36 -3.98 -5.09
C VAL A 21 -5.37 -2.83 -5.04
N ILE A 22 -6.67 -3.13 -4.97
CA ILE A 22 -7.73 -2.12 -4.92
C ILE A 22 -7.55 -1.21 -3.70
N ARG A 23 -7.32 -1.79 -2.51
CA ARG A 23 -7.11 -1.00 -1.28
C ARG A 23 -5.86 -0.13 -1.35
N PHE A 24 -4.81 -0.60 -2.01
CA PHE A 24 -3.62 0.20 -2.25
C PHE A 24 -3.93 1.42 -3.14
N GLU A 25 -4.71 1.24 -4.21
CA GLU A 25 -5.09 2.34 -5.09
C GLU A 25 -6.02 3.34 -4.40
N GLN A 26 -6.89 2.89 -3.50
CA GLN A 26 -7.74 3.76 -2.68
C GLN A 26 -6.90 4.72 -1.82
N ILE A 27 -5.84 4.23 -1.17
CA ILE A 27 -4.90 5.09 -0.43
C ILE A 27 -4.23 6.09 -1.39
N CYS A 28 -3.80 5.66 -2.58
CA CYS A 28 -3.21 6.57 -3.55
C CYS A 28 -4.18 7.67 -3.99
N ALA A 29 -5.47 7.33 -4.19
CA ALA A 29 -6.51 8.30 -4.48
C ALA A 29 -6.72 9.28 -3.31
N LEU A 30 -6.75 8.78 -2.07
CA LEU A 30 -6.85 9.61 -0.88
C LEU A 30 -5.65 10.56 -0.74
N ILE A 31 -4.43 10.10 -1.00
CA ILE A 31 -3.23 10.96 -1.01
C ILE A 31 -3.36 12.10 -2.02
N ARG A 32 -3.91 11.86 -3.22
CA ARG A 32 -4.16 12.93 -4.21
C ARG A 32 -5.15 13.98 -3.68
N LEU A 33 -6.23 13.53 -3.05
CA LEU A 33 -7.20 14.43 -2.41
C LEU A 33 -6.57 15.23 -1.27
N MET A 34 -5.74 14.60 -0.45
CA MET A 34 -5.01 15.28 0.62
C MET A 34 -4.06 16.34 0.08
N ILE A 35 -3.33 16.06 -1.01
CA ILE A 35 -2.46 17.05 -1.66
C ILE A 35 -3.26 18.29 -2.08
N LEU A 36 -4.42 18.08 -2.71
CA LEU A 36 -5.31 19.17 -3.11
C LEU A 36 -5.74 20.01 -1.89
N GLU A 37 -6.18 19.34 -0.82
CA GLU A 37 -6.67 20.00 0.39
C GLU A 37 -5.59 20.79 1.13
N VAL A 38 -4.36 20.27 1.20
CA VAL A 38 -3.23 21.00 1.81
C VAL A 38 -2.91 22.26 1.02
N CYS A 39 -2.89 22.18 -0.31
CA CYS A 39 -2.57 23.30 -1.19
C CYS A 39 -3.67 24.36 -1.22
N TYR A 40 -4.93 23.93 -1.24
CA TYR A 40 -6.09 24.79 -1.45
C TYR A 40 -7.25 24.42 -0.50
N PRO A 41 -7.21 24.91 0.75
CA PRO A 41 -8.33 24.77 1.67
C PRO A 41 -9.55 25.49 1.07
N ASN A 42 -10.59 24.74 0.69
CA ASN A 42 -11.73 25.19 -0.13
C ASN A 42 -11.40 25.44 -1.62
N TYR A 43 -10.92 24.41 -2.31
CA TYR A 43 -10.60 24.49 -3.73
C TYR A 43 -11.82 24.70 -4.63
N THR A 44 -11.59 25.42 -5.74
CA THR A 44 -12.53 25.57 -6.85
C THR A 44 -12.43 24.37 -7.81
N LYS A 45 -13.44 24.21 -8.68
CA LYS A 45 -13.40 23.20 -9.76
C LYS A 45 -12.15 23.32 -10.65
N LEU A 46 -11.73 24.56 -10.96
CA LEU A 46 -10.52 24.79 -11.75
C LEU A 46 -9.25 24.32 -11.03
N GLN A 47 -9.13 24.59 -9.73
CA GLN A 47 -8.01 24.11 -8.91
C GLN A 47 -7.99 22.58 -8.80
N ASN A 48 -9.16 21.94 -8.66
CA ASN A 48 -9.26 20.48 -8.70
C ASN A 48 -8.72 19.94 -10.02
N ASN A 49 -9.24 20.42 -11.15
CA ASN A 49 -8.83 19.95 -12.48
C ASN A 49 -7.34 20.19 -12.74
N ASN A 50 -6.82 21.37 -12.37
CA ASN A 50 -5.39 21.67 -12.52
C ASN A 50 -4.54 20.76 -11.65
N THR A 51 -4.98 20.45 -10.43
CA THR A 51 -4.27 19.53 -9.54
C THR A 51 -4.29 18.11 -10.10
N GLU A 52 -5.43 17.63 -10.62
CA GLU A 52 -5.51 16.34 -11.30
C GLU A 52 -4.51 16.24 -12.46
N THR A 53 -4.45 17.26 -13.32
CA THR A 53 -3.47 17.35 -14.41
C THR A 53 -2.03 17.36 -13.91
N LEU A 54 -1.73 18.12 -12.84
CA LEU A 54 -0.37 18.20 -12.29
C LEU A 54 0.08 16.92 -11.58
N LEU A 55 -0.86 16.14 -11.06
CA LEU A 55 -0.61 14.86 -10.41
C LEU A 55 -0.70 13.67 -11.39
N GLU A 56 -1.08 13.94 -12.64
CA GLU A 56 -1.14 12.93 -13.69
C GLU A 56 0.23 12.26 -13.90
N GLY A 57 0.22 10.95 -14.11
CA GLY A 57 1.45 10.17 -14.33
C GLY A 57 2.32 9.96 -13.07
N LEU A 58 1.99 10.59 -11.94
CA LEU A 58 2.70 10.31 -10.69
C LEU A 58 2.35 8.93 -10.15
N THR A 59 3.39 8.13 -9.94
CA THR A 59 3.29 6.85 -9.25
C THR A 59 3.24 7.04 -7.73
N SER A 60 3.00 5.97 -6.98
CA SER A 60 2.71 6.03 -5.54
C SER A 60 3.85 6.61 -4.70
N ASP A 61 5.12 6.39 -5.03
CA ASP A 61 6.24 6.94 -4.26
C ASP A 61 6.40 8.46 -4.45
N PRO A 62 6.42 9.00 -5.69
CA PRO A 62 6.34 10.45 -5.92
C PRO A 62 5.13 11.11 -5.23
N LEU A 63 3.94 10.49 -5.30
CA LEU A 63 2.74 11.00 -4.63
C LEU A 63 2.93 11.10 -3.11
N ARG A 64 3.40 10.02 -2.48
CA ARG A 64 3.72 9.98 -1.05
C ARG A 64 4.71 11.08 -0.67
N LYS A 65 5.81 11.21 -1.40
CA LYS A 65 6.86 12.22 -1.13
C LYS A 65 6.33 13.64 -1.24
N LYS A 66 5.48 13.93 -2.24
CA LYS A 66 4.85 15.24 -2.39
C LYS A 66 3.92 15.56 -1.21
N LEU A 67 3.09 14.63 -0.78
CA LEU A 67 2.25 14.83 0.40
C LEU A 67 3.09 15.05 1.66
N GLU A 68 4.15 14.28 1.85
CA GLU A 68 5.05 14.42 3.00
C GLU A 68 5.70 15.81 3.06
N ALA A 69 6.20 16.30 1.92
CA ALA A 69 6.76 17.65 1.81
C ALA A 69 5.71 18.74 2.06
N LEU A 70 4.52 18.61 1.46
CA LEU A 70 3.44 19.58 1.65
C LEU A 70 2.97 19.66 3.11
N ILE A 71 2.90 18.53 3.81
CA ILE A 71 2.59 18.51 5.24
C ILE A 71 3.69 19.20 6.05
N TYR A 72 4.96 18.94 5.74
CA TYR A 72 6.09 19.61 6.41
C TYR A 72 6.03 21.13 6.25
N ASP A 73 5.81 21.62 5.03
CA ASP A 73 5.81 23.05 4.72
C ASP A 73 4.58 23.78 5.32
N ASN A 74 3.43 23.11 5.44
CA ASN A 74 2.18 23.73 5.89
C ASN A 74 1.91 23.58 7.39
N PHE A 75 2.58 22.65 8.06
CA PHE A 75 2.41 22.38 9.51
C PHE A 75 3.75 22.40 10.27
N PRO A 76 4.61 23.42 10.09
CA PRO A 76 5.99 23.41 10.60
C PRO A 76 6.08 23.45 12.14
N ASN A 77 5.00 23.82 12.83
CA ASN A 77 4.95 23.93 14.30
C ASN A 77 4.19 22.76 14.96
N ASP A 78 3.79 21.74 14.19
CA ASP A 78 3.06 20.57 14.68
C ASP A 78 3.94 19.32 14.66
N ASP A 79 4.96 19.30 15.53
CA ASP A 79 5.97 18.23 15.61
C ASP A 79 5.35 16.84 15.71
N GLU A 80 4.23 16.72 16.41
CA GLU A 80 3.53 15.47 16.58
C GLU A 80 2.91 14.99 15.27
N MET A 81 2.17 15.85 14.56
CA MET A 81 1.64 15.54 13.24
C MET A 81 2.75 15.18 12.25
N LEU A 82 3.86 15.92 12.26
CA LEU A 82 5.01 15.65 11.38
C LEU A 82 5.64 14.28 11.66
N LEU A 83 5.88 13.94 12.94
CA LEU A 83 6.41 12.65 13.34
C LEU A 83 5.50 11.50 12.93
N LEU A 84 4.21 11.66 13.18
CA LEU A 84 3.17 10.68 12.84
C LEU A 84 3.09 10.51 11.31
N ASN A 85 3.04 11.60 10.55
CA ASN A 85 3.04 11.58 9.09
C ASN A 85 4.27 10.85 8.51
N LYS A 86 5.47 11.13 9.04
CA LYS A 86 6.69 10.45 8.63
C LYS A 86 6.61 8.94 8.88
N LYS A 87 6.16 8.53 10.08
CA LYS A 87 6.02 7.11 10.43
C LYS A 87 5.04 6.37 9.50
N ILE A 88 3.90 6.97 9.14
CA ILE A 88 2.98 6.33 8.19
C ILE A 88 3.57 6.30 6.78
N SER A 89 4.26 7.37 6.38
CA SER A 89 4.93 7.47 5.08
C SER A 89 5.95 6.35 4.92
N ASP A 90 6.76 6.08 5.94
CA ASP A 90 7.71 4.97 5.98
C ASP A 90 7.04 3.59 5.90
N LYS A 91 5.88 3.42 6.55
CA LYS A 91 5.09 2.19 6.46
C LYS A 91 4.54 2.00 5.05
N PHE A 92 3.92 3.03 4.47
CA PHE A 92 3.38 2.97 3.12
C PHE A 92 4.46 2.71 2.07
N ASN A 93 5.64 3.33 2.22
CA ASN A 93 6.82 3.11 1.37
C ASN A 93 7.23 1.63 1.29
N LYS A 94 7.04 0.84 2.36
CA LYS A 94 7.32 -0.61 2.36
C LYS A 94 6.29 -1.42 1.57
N ILE A 95 5.06 -0.92 1.42
CA ILE A 95 4.01 -1.60 0.65
C ILE A 95 4.18 -1.40 -0.86
N ILE A 96 4.65 -0.22 -1.28
CA ILE A 96 4.85 0.12 -2.70
C ILE A 96 5.59 -0.99 -3.49
N PRO A 97 6.78 -1.47 -3.07
CA PRO A 97 7.48 -2.51 -3.82
C PRO A 97 6.73 -3.85 -3.82
N ILE A 98 5.99 -4.17 -2.75
CA ILE A 98 5.15 -5.36 -2.66
C ILE A 98 4.00 -5.28 -3.68
N ARG A 99 3.30 -4.13 -3.72
CA ARG A 99 2.25 -3.87 -4.70
C ARG A 99 2.78 -3.96 -6.11
N ASN A 100 3.90 -3.30 -6.42
CA ASN A 100 4.47 -3.30 -7.76
C ASN A 100 4.85 -4.71 -8.19
N SER A 101 5.41 -5.50 -7.27
CA SER A 101 5.72 -6.90 -7.50
C SER A 101 4.48 -7.73 -7.83
N ILE A 102 3.37 -7.53 -7.12
CA ILE A 102 2.11 -8.26 -7.35
C ILE A 102 1.40 -7.79 -8.64
N ALA A 103 1.34 -6.49 -8.87
CA ALA A 103 0.60 -5.90 -10.01
C ALA A 103 1.28 -6.16 -11.36
N HIS A 104 2.61 -6.27 -11.39
CA HIS A 104 3.36 -6.45 -12.63
C HIS A 104 3.97 -7.85 -12.79
N GLY A 105 3.93 -8.67 -11.74
CA GLY A 105 4.45 -10.03 -11.79
C GLY A 105 3.45 -11.02 -12.43
N SER A 106 3.97 -12.07 -13.04
CA SER A 106 3.13 -13.18 -13.51
C SER A 106 2.86 -14.16 -12.37
N MET A 107 1.61 -14.59 -12.21
CA MET A 107 1.19 -15.42 -11.08
C MET A 107 0.70 -16.81 -11.54
N LEU A 108 1.14 -17.86 -10.85
CA LEU A 108 0.54 -19.20 -10.94
C LEU A 108 -0.11 -19.55 -9.60
N MET A 109 -1.44 -19.62 -9.58
CA MET A 109 -2.23 -19.94 -8.40
C MET A 109 -2.16 -21.44 -8.07
N GLY A 110 -2.38 -21.78 -6.81
CA GLY A 110 -2.39 -23.18 -6.38
C GLY A 110 -1.03 -23.88 -6.54
N TRP A 111 0.06 -23.15 -6.31
CA TRP A 111 1.42 -23.65 -6.58
C TRP A 111 1.95 -24.53 -5.44
N LYS A 112 3.15 -25.07 -5.64
CA LYS A 112 3.88 -25.84 -4.63
C LYS A 112 4.10 -25.04 -3.35
N ASN A 113 3.87 -25.68 -2.21
CA ASN A 113 4.26 -25.23 -0.89
C ASN A 113 5.78 -25.39 -0.69
N PHE A 114 6.28 -25.01 0.49
CA PHE A 114 7.69 -25.08 0.87
C PHE A 114 8.23 -26.52 1.04
N LYS A 115 7.36 -27.53 0.95
CA LYS A 115 7.72 -28.96 0.92
C LYS A 115 7.68 -29.55 -0.50
N GLY A 116 7.35 -28.75 -1.52
CA GLY A 116 7.31 -29.18 -2.92
C GLY A 116 5.98 -29.78 -3.39
N GLU A 117 4.95 -29.77 -2.54
CA GLU A 117 3.62 -30.33 -2.81
C GLU A 117 2.65 -29.21 -3.25
N LEU A 118 1.76 -29.47 -4.20
CA LEU A 118 0.74 -28.47 -4.60
C LEU A 118 -0.12 -28.06 -3.39
N SER A 119 -0.46 -26.77 -3.32
CA SER A 119 -1.21 -26.21 -2.20
C SER A 119 -2.11 -25.04 -2.62
N ALA A 120 -3.33 -25.02 -2.10
CA ALA A 120 -4.27 -23.89 -2.20
C ALA A 120 -3.89 -22.69 -1.33
N ASP A 121 -2.85 -22.80 -0.50
CA ASP A 121 -2.39 -21.69 0.34
C ASP A 121 -1.19 -20.96 -0.26
N THR A 122 -0.68 -21.39 -1.42
CA THR A 122 0.48 -20.77 -2.05
C THR A 122 0.28 -20.45 -3.52
N PHE A 123 0.95 -19.41 -3.99
CA PHE A 123 1.06 -19.07 -5.41
C PHE A 123 2.52 -18.74 -5.76
N LEU A 124 2.88 -18.92 -7.04
CA LEU A 124 4.18 -18.54 -7.55
C LEU A 124 4.10 -17.16 -8.19
N LEU A 125 4.93 -16.23 -7.73
CA LEU A 125 5.11 -14.91 -8.34
C LEU A 125 6.41 -14.88 -9.13
N LYS A 126 6.32 -14.52 -10.42
CA LYS A 126 7.47 -14.49 -11.33
C LYS A 126 7.73 -13.08 -11.86
N HIS A 127 9.00 -12.70 -11.82
CA HIS A 127 9.57 -11.52 -12.47
C HIS A 127 10.68 -11.97 -13.42
N SER A 128 10.41 -11.91 -14.71
CA SER A 128 11.40 -12.21 -15.74
C SER A 128 12.07 -10.91 -16.17
N LYS A 129 13.40 -10.90 -16.23
CA LYS A 129 14.16 -9.75 -16.74
C LYS A 129 15.20 -10.22 -17.76
N THR A 130 15.19 -9.60 -18.94
CA THR A 130 16.26 -9.81 -19.92
C THR A 130 17.54 -9.14 -19.43
N THR A 131 18.64 -9.88 -19.42
CA THR A 131 19.98 -9.41 -19.05
C THR A 131 20.96 -9.71 -20.18
N LYS A 132 22.16 -9.11 -20.14
CA LYS A 132 23.23 -9.39 -21.12
C LYS A 132 23.64 -10.88 -21.15
N LYS A 133 23.34 -11.65 -20.10
CA LYS A 133 23.65 -13.09 -19.98
C LYS A 133 22.44 -14.00 -20.25
N GLY A 134 21.31 -13.47 -20.73
CA GLY A 134 20.07 -14.23 -20.94
C GLY A 134 18.92 -13.75 -20.06
N ILE A 135 17.90 -14.60 -19.86
CA ILE A 135 16.70 -14.26 -19.06
C ILE A 135 16.94 -14.62 -17.59
N ASP A 136 16.97 -13.61 -16.72
CA ASP A 136 16.94 -13.80 -15.27
C ASP A 136 15.48 -14.06 -14.82
N ARG A 137 15.26 -15.20 -14.16
CA ARG A 137 13.93 -15.64 -13.70
C ARG A 137 13.87 -15.55 -12.18
N ASN A 138 13.47 -14.39 -11.65
CA ASN A 138 13.23 -14.24 -10.23
C ASN A 138 11.82 -14.77 -9.90
N SER A 139 11.75 -15.97 -9.32
CA SER A 139 10.48 -16.58 -8.88
C SER A 139 10.43 -16.72 -7.37
N LYS A 140 9.28 -16.42 -6.76
CA LYS A 140 9.03 -16.54 -5.32
C LYS A 140 7.72 -17.29 -5.06
N ILE A 141 7.76 -18.25 -4.14
CA ILE A 141 6.54 -18.89 -3.62
C ILE A 141 6.02 -18.01 -2.49
N ILE A 142 4.77 -17.57 -2.58
CA ILE A 142 4.14 -16.68 -1.59
C ILE A 142 2.99 -17.43 -0.94
N ASN A 143 2.91 -17.35 0.40
CA ASN A 143 1.77 -17.85 1.15
C ASN A 143 0.62 -16.83 1.13
N ILE A 144 -0.60 -17.26 0.80
CA ILE A 144 -1.78 -16.40 0.72
C ILE A 144 -2.13 -15.74 2.05
N LYS A 145 -1.80 -16.37 3.20
CA LYS A 145 -1.96 -15.77 4.53
C LYS A 145 -1.14 -14.50 4.69
N SER A 146 -0.01 -14.36 3.98
CA SER A 146 0.75 -13.11 3.98
C SER A 146 0.01 -11.99 3.23
N ILE A 147 -0.76 -12.31 2.19
CA ILE A 147 -1.66 -11.35 1.52
C ILE A 147 -2.79 -10.93 2.47
N GLU A 148 -3.43 -11.87 3.18
CA GLU A 148 -4.45 -11.56 4.18
C GLU A 148 -3.89 -10.63 5.28
N LYS A 149 -2.67 -10.87 5.76
CA LYS A 149 -1.98 -9.98 6.71
C LYS A 149 -1.76 -8.60 6.09
N LEU A 150 -1.29 -8.51 4.85
CA LEU A 150 -1.08 -7.23 4.16
C LEU A 150 -2.36 -6.45 3.95
N ILE A 151 -3.49 -7.11 3.65
CA ILE A 151 -4.81 -6.47 3.58
C ILE A 151 -5.17 -5.85 4.94
N LYS A 152 -4.89 -6.54 6.06
CA LYS A 152 -5.09 -5.95 7.39
C LYS A 152 -4.19 -4.73 7.60
N GLN A 153 -2.92 -4.78 7.18
CA GLN A 153 -2.01 -3.64 7.32
C GLN A 153 -2.44 -2.45 6.47
N ILE A 154 -2.90 -2.69 5.24
CA ILE A 154 -3.32 -1.63 4.33
C ILE A 154 -4.59 -0.95 4.83
N ASN A 155 -5.51 -1.69 5.46
CA ASN A 155 -6.69 -1.12 6.11
C ASN A 155 -6.33 -0.18 7.26
N TRP A 156 -5.33 -0.53 8.07
CA TRP A 156 -4.86 0.38 9.12
C TRP A 156 -4.20 1.64 8.54
N ILE A 157 -3.48 1.51 7.43
CA ILE A 157 -2.90 2.66 6.73
C ILE A 157 -3.98 3.56 6.12
N ASP A 158 -5.03 2.97 5.55
CA ASP A 158 -6.18 3.71 5.02
C ASP A 158 -6.92 4.48 6.12
N ILE A 159 -7.22 3.83 7.25
CA ILE A 159 -7.81 4.48 8.44
C ILE A 159 -6.92 5.63 8.92
N TYR A 160 -5.61 5.42 8.93
CA TYR A 160 -4.66 6.43 9.32
C TYR A 160 -4.70 7.63 8.37
N TYR A 161 -4.57 7.43 7.05
CA TYR A 161 -4.62 8.53 6.07
C TYR A 161 -5.96 9.26 6.09
N SER A 162 -7.07 8.53 6.29
CA SER A 162 -8.40 9.12 6.44
C SER A 162 -8.48 10.02 7.67
N THR A 163 -7.87 9.60 8.78
CA THR A 163 -7.82 10.40 10.01
C THR A 163 -6.88 11.60 9.85
N LEU A 164 -5.76 11.44 9.13
CA LEU A 164 -4.84 12.52 8.80
C LEU A 164 -5.49 13.56 7.88
N TYR A 165 -6.30 13.13 6.91
CA TYR A 165 -7.08 14.02 6.05
C TYR A 165 -8.01 14.94 6.88
N ILE A 166 -8.66 14.38 7.91
CA ILE A 166 -9.50 15.16 8.82
C ILE A 166 -8.68 16.18 9.63
N LEU A 167 -7.42 15.88 9.97
CA LEU A 167 -6.55 16.80 10.71
C LEU A 167 -6.02 17.96 9.85
N ILE A 168 -5.81 17.70 8.56
CA ILE A 168 -5.37 18.71 7.60
C ILE A 168 -6.45 19.77 7.38
N ASP A 169 -7.74 19.42 7.55
CA ASP A 169 -8.85 20.37 7.48
C ASP A 169 -8.65 21.51 8.50
N ARG A 170 -8.41 22.70 7.97
CA ARG A 170 -8.09 23.91 8.75
C ARG A 170 -9.27 24.42 9.57
N ASN A 171 -10.49 23.94 9.30
CA ASN A 171 -11.70 24.35 10.01
C ASN A 171 -11.94 23.60 11.33
N LYS A 172 -11.09 22.61 11.67
CA LYS A 172 -11.25 21.84 12.92
C LYS A 172 -10.87 22.65 14.16
N THR A 173 -11.66 22.50 15.22
CA THR A 173 -11.35 23.10 16.52
C THR A 173 -10.10 22.45 17.13
N LYS A 174 -9.45 23.14 18.06
CA LYS A 174 -8.28 22.61 18.78
C LYS A 174 -8.59 21.27 19.49
N LYS A 175 -9.78 21.16 20.09
CA LYS A 175 -10.24 19.96 20.79
C LYS A 175 -10.41 18.78 19.82
N ASP A 176 -10.98 19.02 18.65
CA ASP A 176 -11.14 17.98 17.62
C ASP A 176 -9.77 17.49 17.14
N LYS A 177 -8.84 18.42 16.89
CA LYS A 177 -7.48 18.08 16.45
C LYS A 177 -6.77 17.19 17.48
N GLU A 178 -6.86 17.52 18.76
CA GLU A 178 -6.26 16.72 19.83
C GLU A 178 -6.87 15.30 19.90
N GLN A 179 -8.18 15.16 19.70
CA GLN A 179 -8.84 13.86 19.66
C GLN A 179 -8.33 12.99 18.49
N TYR A 180 -8.21 13.57 17.29
CA TYR A 180 -7.74 12.84 16.10
C TYR A 180 -6.24 12.53 16.16
N LEU A 181 -5.41 13.42 16.71
CA LEU A 181 -3.98 13.14 16.96
C LEU A 181 -3.80 11.96 17.92
N ASN A 182 -4.55 11.93 19.02
CA ASN A 182 -4.56 10.81 19.95
C ASN A 182 -5.03 9.50 19.30
N ARG A 183 -5.95 9.58 18.34
CA ARG A 183 -6.38 8.42 17.55
C ARG A 183 -5.27 7.94 16.61
N LEU A 184 -4.60 8.84 15.88
CA LEU A 184 -3.46 8.49 15.01
C LEU A 184 -2.34 7.78 15.78
N LYS A 185 -1.99 8.29 16.97
CA LYS A 185 -1.01 7.66 17.86
C LYS A 185 -1.36 6.20 18.16
N LYS A 186 -2.63 5.90 18.42
CA LYS A 186 -3.08 4.53 18.72
C LYS A 186 -3.13 3.65 17.47
N ASP A 187 -3.57 4.23 16.35
CA ASP A 187 -3.78 3.47 15.12
C ASP A 187 -2.46 3.12 14.42
N ILE A 188 -1.42 3.94 14.56
CA ILE A 188 -0.12 3.66 13.93
C ILE A 188 0.58 2.43 14.51
N ASP A 189 0.41 2.17 15.81
CA ASP A 189 0.99 1.01 16.49
C ASP A 189 0.27 -0.30 16.12
N LYS A 190 -0.94 -0.21 15.55
CA LYS A 190 -1.67 -1.38 15.01
C LYS A 190 -1.11 -1.81 13.65
N ILE A 191 -0.34 -0.95 12.99
CA ILE A 191 0.35 -1.28 11.74
C ILE A 191 1.59 -2.10 12.10
N GLY A 192 1.42 -3.41 12.04
CA GLY A 192 2.47 -4.39 12.27
C GLY A 192 3.52 -4.44 11.16
N LYS A 193 4.16 -5.59 11.05
CA LYS A 193 5.22 -5.81 10.06
C LYS A 193 4.64 -5.91 8.65
N ILE A 194 5.27 -5.20 7.71
CA ILE A 194 4.92 -5.19 6.30
C ILE A 194 5.92 -6.08 5.57
N GLU A 195 5.52 -7.31 5.29
CA GLU A 195 6.32 -8.27 4.57
C GLU A 195 5.45 -9.33 3.89
N LEU A 196 6.03 -9.98 2.89
CA LEU A 196 5.49 -11.20 2.31
C LEU A 196 6.22 -12.39 2.93
N ASP A 197 5.48 -13.41 3.30
CA ASP A 197 6.05 -14.70 3.69
C ASP A 197 6.40 -15.43 2.38
N PHE A 198 7.67 -15.41 1.99
CA PHE A 198 8.18 -16.11 0.81
C PHE A 198 9.41 -16.95 1.10
N ASP A 199 9.55 -18.05 0.37
CA ASP A 199 10.72 -18.92 0.42
C ASP A 199 11.66 -18.63 -0.76
N TYR A 200 12.93 -19.04 -0.62
CA TYR A 200 14.09 -18.61 -1.40
C TYR A 200 13.85 -18.47 -2.92
N LYS A 201 14.57 -17.52 -3.54
CA LYS A 201 14.63 -17.37 -5.00
C LYS A 201 14.90 -18.72 -5.64
N ILE A 202 13.95 -19.21 -6.44
CA ILE A 202 14.21 -20.36 -7.31
C ILE A 202 15.04 -19.83 -8.50
N ASN A 203 16.36 -19.76 -8.32
CA ASN A 203 17.29 -19.57 -9.44
C ASN A 203 17.36 -20.90 -10.19
N LYS A 204 16.67 -21.00 -11.32
CA LYS A 204 16.85 -22.07 -12.30
C LYS A 204 17.41 -21.49 -13.58
#